data_AF-A0A6V7R9T0-F1
#
_entry.id   AF-A0A6V7R9T0-F1
#
_cell.length_a   1.000
_cell.length_b   1.000
_cell.length_c   1.000
_cell.angle_alpha   90.00
_cell.angle_beta   90.00
_cell.angle_gamma   90.00
#
_symmetry.space_group_name_H-M   'P 1'
#
loop_
_entity.id
_entity.type
_entity.pdbx_description
1 polymer ?
#
loop_
_entity_poly.entity_id
_entity_poly.type
_entity_poly.pdbx_seq_one_letter_code
_entity_poly.pdbx_strand_id
1 'polypeptide(L)'
;MLAFLIIGILAYLLTFILKPYKERISERYEKAWSKNVTYIRWISLAIVLSGLIYTEGASLLLVSGWLLVFSLIIYMTSLGMIYYKNRKAI
;
A
#
# COMPACT_ATOMS: atom_id res chain seq x y z
N MET A 1 17.09 -1.55 6.48
CA MET A 1 17.03 -1.97 5.06
C MET A 1 16.16 -3.19 4.84
N LEU A 2 16.48 -4.33 5.47
CA LEU A 2 15.79 -5.61 5.26
C LEU A 2 14.28 -5.52 5.55
N ALA A 3 13.90 -4.76 6.58
CA ALA A 3 12.49 -4.47 6.88
C ALA A 3 11.74 -3.75 5.74
N PHE A 4 12.36 -2.76 5.07
CA PHE A 4 11.73 -2.08 3.93
C PHE A 4 11.55 -3.03 2.75
N LEU A 5 12.54 -3.87 2.45
CA LEU A 5 12.41 -4.89 1.41
C LEU A 5 11.26 -5.85 1.71
N ILE A 6 11.19 -6.39 2.95
CA ILE A 6 10.13 -7.31 3.35
C ILE A 6 8.76 -6.64 3.27
N ILE A 7 8.59 -5.47 3.89
CA ILE A 7 7.30 -4.75 3.91
C ILE A 7 6.86 -4.40 2.49
N GLY A 8 7.77 -3.88 1.67
CA GLY A 8 7.48 -3.51 0.29
C GLY A 8 7.11 -4.71 -0.57
N ILE A 9 7.85 -5.82 -0.51
CA ILE A 9 7.53 -7.03 -1.29
C ILE A 9 6.18 -7.62 -0.87
N LEU A 10 5.96 -7.78 0.44
CA LEU A 10 4.69 -8.34 0.95
C LEU A 10 3.50 -7.47 0.56
N ALA A 11 3.60 -6.16 0.73
CA ALA A 11 2.52 -5.24 0.37
C ALA A 11 2.28 -5.19 -1.14
N TYR A 12 3.34 -5.29 -1.95
CA TYR A 12 3.22 -5.37 -3.40
C TYR A 12 2.47 -6.64 -3.83
N LEU A 13 2.84 -7.80 -3.28
CA LEU A 13 2.15 -9.07 -3.54
C LEU A 13 0.68 -9.03 -3.10
N LEU A 14 0.41 -8.42 -1.95
CA LEU A 14 -0.96 -8.26 -1.44
C LEU A 14 -1.87 -7.50 -2.43
N THR A 15 -1.32 -6.57 -3.22
CA THR A 15 -2.11 -5.85 -4.23
C THR A 15 -2.69 -6.75 -5.32
N PHE A 16 -2.08 -7.91 -5.61
CA PHE A 16 -2.64 -8.87 -6.56
C PHE A 16 -3.86 -9.59 -6.01
N ILE A 17 -3.88 -9.84 -4.70
CA ILE A 17 -5.02 -10.45 -4.01
C ILE A 17 -6.17 -9.44 -3.86
N LEU A 18 -5.84 -8.17 -3.59
CA LEU A 18 -6.83 -7.10 -3.39
C LEU A 18 -7.44 -6.60 -4.70
N LYS A 19 -6.72 -6.68 -5.82
CA LYS A 19 -7.19 -6.21 -7.14
C LYS A 19 -8.52 -6.87 -7.59
N PRO A 20 -8.68 -8.21 -7.61
CA PRO A 20 -9.93 -8.86 -8.01
C PRO A 20 -11.06 -8.62 -7.00
N TYR A 21 -10.74 -8.27 -5.75
CA TYR A 21 -11.75 -8.01 -4.72
C TYR A 21 -12.70 -6.84 -5.06
N LYS A 22 -12.30 -5.97 -6.00
CA LYS A 22 -13.13 -4.87 -6.50
C LYS A 22 -14.48 -5.35 -7.06
N GLU A 23 -14.55 -6.57 -7.59
CA GLU A 23 -15.77 -7.16 -8.16
C GLU A 23 -16.85 -7.45 -7.09
N ARG A 24 -16.44 -7.53 -5.82
CA ARG A 24 -17.33 -7.76 -4.67
C ARG A 24 -17.73 -6.46 -3.96
N ILE A 25 -17.36 -5.31 -4.52
CA ILE A 25 -17.58 -3.99 -3.94
C ILE A 25 -18.63 -3.25 -4.78
N SER A 26 -19.53 -2.53 -4.11
CA SER A 26 -20.51 -1.64 -4.76
C SER A 26 -19.82 -0.65 -5.70
N GLU A 27 -20.45 -0.34 -6.84
CA GLU A 27 -19.94 0.63 -7.83
C GLU A 27 -19.52 1.97 -7.21
N ARG A 28 -20.24 2.41 -6.16
CA ARG A 28 -19.91 3.65 -5.41
C ARG A 28 -18.48 3.65 -4.85
N TYR A 29 -17.96 2.48 -4.46
CA TYR A 29 -16.67 2.35 -3.79
C TYR A 29 -15.58 1.70 -4.67
N GLU A 30 -15.94 1.12 -5.82
CA GLU A 30 -15.00 0.43 -6.71
C GLU A 30 -13.85 1.34 -7.17
N LYS A 31 -14.17 2.58 -7.56
CA LYS A 31 -13.16 3.55 -8.00
C LYS A 31 -12.17 3.89 -6.90
N ALA A 32 -12.65 4.09 -5.67
CA ALA A 32 -11.81 4.38 -4.51
C ALA A 32 -10.93 3.17 -4.13
N TRP A 33 -11.49 1.96 -4.20
CA TRP A 33 -10.76 0.71 -3.97
C TRP A 33 -9.61 0.55 -4.97
N SER A 34 -9.89 0.63 -6.27
CA SER A 34 -8.89 0.50 -7.33
C SER A 34 -7.77 1.54 -7.21
N LYS A 35 -8.14 2.79 -6.88
CA LYS A 35 -7.18 3.87 -6.64
C LYS A 35 -6.25 3.55 -5.47
N ASN A 36 -6.79 3.12 -4.33
CA ASN A 36 -6.02 2.77 -3.15
C ASN A 36 -5.08 1.56 -3.40
N VAL A 37 -5.58 0.50 -4.05
CA VAL A 37 -4.75 -0.67 -4.41
C VAL A 37 -3.58 -0.26 -5.31
N THR A 38 -3.82 0.66 -6.25
CA THR A 38 -2.78 1.19 -7.14
C THR A 38 -1.74 2.02 -6.38
N TYR A 39 -2.17 2.88 -5.44
CA TYR A 39 -1.23 3.62 -4.60
C TYR A 39 -0.40 2.70 -3.72
N ILE A 40 -1.01 1.71 -3.08
CA ILE A 40 -0.29 0.71 -2.27
C ILE A 40 0.77 0.03 -3.14
N ARG A 41 0.46 -0.33 -4.38
CA ARG A 41 1.41 -0.96 -5.30
C ARG A 41 2.63 -0.09 -5.57
N TRP A 42 2.42 1.17 -5.93
CA TRP A 42 3.51 2.11 -6.25
C TRP A 42 4.33 2.48 -5.01
N ILE A 43 3.68 2.71 -3.87
CA ILE A 43 4.36 2.99 -2.60
C ILE A 43 5.19 1.77 -2.18
N SER A 44 4.65 0.56 -2.34
CA SER A 44 5.38 -0.68 -2.06
C SER A 44 6.65 -0.80 -2.91
N LEU A 45 6.56 -0.52 -4.22
CA LEU A 45 7.73 -0.49 -5.11
C LEU A 45 8.74 0.58 -4.67
N ALA A 46 8.28 1.78 -4.32
CA ALA A 46 9.13 2.86 -3.84
C ALA A 46 9.85 2.50 -2.52
N ILE A 47 9.18 1.78 -1.62
CA ILE A 47 9.79 1.26 -0.38
C ILE A 47 10.86 0.21 -0.70
N VAL A 48 10.60 -0.71 -1.62
CA VAL A 48 11.61 -1.70 -2.06
C VAL A 48 12.82 -0.99 -2.66
N LEU A 49 12.60 -0.04 -3.57
CA LEU A 49 13.68 0.75 -4.18
C LEU A 49 14.46 1.51 -3.12
N SER A 50 13.79 2.17 -2.18
CA SER A 50 14.43 2.85 -1.04
C SER A 50 15.27 1.90 -0.20
N GLY A 51 14.79 0.67 -0.01
CA GLY A 51 15.50 -0.40 0.68
C GLY A 51 16.68 -1.00 -0.10
N LEU A 52 16.77 -0.80 -1.41
CA LEU A 52 17.90 -1.24 -2.26
C LEU A 52 18.98 -0.16 -2.38
N ILE A 53 18.57 1.11 -2.51
CA ILE A 53 19.48 2.25 -2.73
C ILE A 53 20.01 2.87 -1.43
N TYR A 54 19.56 2.38 -0.27
CA TYR A 54 19.95 2.95 1.01
C TYR A 54 21.45 2.75 1.26
N THR A 55 22.11 3.83 1.68
CA THR A 55 23.49 3.85 2.14
C THR A 55 23.52 4.41 3.56
N GLU A 56 24.44 3.92 4.40
CA GLU A 56 24.50 4.28 5.83
C GLU A 56 24.65 5.79 6.08
N GLY A 57 25.15 6.55 5.11
CA GLY A 57 25.30 8.01 5.17
C GLY A 57 24.06 8.82 4.75
N ALA A 58 23.02 8.19 4.19
CA ALA A 58 21.86 8.91 3.63
C ALA A 58 20.67 8.95 4.60
N SER A 59 20.79 9.75 5.66
CA SER A 59 19.73 9.97 6.66
C SER A 59 18.40 10.45 6.05
N LEU A 60 18.46 11.26 4.98
CA LEU A 60 17.29 11.78 4.27
C LEU A 60 16.49 10.68 3.54
N LEU A 61 17.19 9.68 2.98
CA LEU A 61 16.57 8.49 2.39
C LEU A 61 15.89 7.62 3.46
N LEU A 62 16.45 7.55 4.68
CA LEU A 62 15.84 6.82 5.79
C LEU A 62 14.48 7.42 6.18
N VAL A 63 14.43 8.74 6.39
CA VAL A 63 13.20 9.46 6.75
C VAL A 63 12.15 9.33 5.64
N SER A 64 12.56 9.50 4.39
CA SER A 64 11.68 9.36 3.23
C SER A 64 11.12 7.94 3.10
N GLY A 65 11.92 6.91 3.35
CA GLY A 65 11.49 5.52 3.38
C GLY A 65 10.41 5.27 4.44
N TRP A 66 10.58 5.82 5.64
CA TRP A 66 9.56 5.74 6.70
C TRP A 66 8.27 6.48 6.35
N LEU A 67 8.34 7.65 5.70
CA LEU A 67 7.15 8.36 5.22
C LEU A 67 6.36 7.54 4.20
N LEU A 68 7.04 6.77 3.34
CA LEU A 68 6.39 5.85 2.42
C LEU A 68 5.69 4.71 3.18
N VAL A 69 6.33 4.15 4.22
CA VAL A 69 5.69 3.14 5.08
C VAL A 69 4.45 3.70 5.78
N PHE A 70 4.51 4.92 6.32
CA PHE A 70 3.33 5.58 6.91
C PHE A 70 2.21 5.78 5.88
N SER A 71 2.56 6.23 4.67
CA SER A 71 1.59 6.38 3.58
C SER A 71 0.92 5.04 3.25
N LEU A 72 1.69 3.95 3.21
CA LEU A 72 1.18 2.61 2.99
C LEU A 72 0.13 2.23 4.04
N ILE A 73 0.39 2.48 5.32
CA ILE A 73 -0.54 2.21 6.42
C ILE A 73 -1.85 2.98 6.24
N ILE A 74 -1.79 4.25 5.83
CA ILE A 74 -2.97 5.09 5.58
C ILE A 74 -3.83 4.49 4.46
N TYR A 75 -3.22 4.12 3.32
CA TYR A 75 -3.97 3.54 2.20
C TYR A 75 -4.53 2.15 2.53
N MET A 76 -3.80 1.34 3.30
CA MET A 76 -4.29 0.05 3.79
C MET A 76 -5.50 0.22 4.73
N THR A 77 -5.45 1.20 5.62
CA THR A 77 -6.58 1.53 6.52
C THR A 77 -7.78 2.03 5.72
N SER A 78 -7.56 2.82 4.67
CA SER A 78 -8.60 3.28 3.76
C SER A 78 -9.31 2.12 3.06
N LEU A 79 -8.57 1.09 2.60
CA LEU A 79 -9.16 -0.15 2.08
C LEU A 79 -10.02 -0.86 3.14
N GLY A 80 -9.52 -0.97 4.38
CA GLY A 80 -10.27 -1.57 5.50
C GLY A 80 -11.59 -0.84 5.78
N MET A 81 -11.59 0.48 5.74
CA MET A 81 -12.81 1.29 5.90
C MET A 81 -13.79 1.10 4.74
N ILE A 82 -13.30 1.06 3.50
CA ILE A 82 -14.14 0.80 2.32
C ILE A 82 -14.78 -0.58 2.45
N TYR A 83 -13.99 -1.59 2.82
CA TYR A 83 -14.47 -2.95 3.01
C TYR A 83 -15.58 -3.03 4.07
N TYR A 84 -15.36 -2.43 5.24
CA TYR A 84 -16.33 -2.42 6.33
C TYR A 84 -17.64 -1.70 5.96
N LYS A 85 -17.53 -0.54 5.28
CA LYS A 85 -18.70 0.21 4.81
C LYS A 85 -19.48 -0.56 3.73
N ASN A 86 -18.79 -1.21 2.81
CA ASN A 86 -19.41 -2.05 1.78
C ASN A 86 -20.20 -3.21 2.40
N ARG A 87 -19.64 -3.88 3.42
CA ARG A 87 -20.31 -4.98 4.15
C ARG A 87 -21.56 -4.55 4.93
N LYS A 88 -21.69 -3.27 5.27
CA LYS A 88 -22.89 -2.73 5.93
C LYS A 88 -23.98 -2.30 4.95
N ALA A 89 -23.61 -2.09 3.68
CA ALA A 89 -24.50 -1.60 2.63
C ALA A 89 -25.14 -2.74 1.81
N ILE A 90 -24.55 -3.93 1.88
CA ILE A 90 -25.07 -5.21 1.37
C ILE A 90 -25.80 -5.90 2.52
#